data_AF-S7TBV6-F1
#
_entry.id   AF-S7TBV6-F1
#
_cell.length_a   1.000
_cell.length_b   1.000
_cell.length_c   1.000
_cell.angle_alpha   90.00
_cell.angle_beta   90.00
_cell.angle_gamma   90.00
#
_symmetry.space_group_name_H-M   'P 1'
#
loop_
_entity.id
_entity.type
_entity.pdbx_description
1 polymer ?
#
loop_
_entity_poly.entity_id
_entity_poly.type
_entity_poly.pdbx_seq_one_letter_code
_entity_poly.pdbx_strand_id
1 'polypeptide(L)' 'MRLHIPTEFEKWFDRKFCKDIYSPKEIFETLELGKDHVYRSISYGKLDAIKLGGRLLIPRPAIREWLLAEYPRDGGRVE' A
#
# COMPACT_ATOMS: atom_id res chain seq x y z
N MET A 1 7.46 11.45 -6.73
CA MET A 1 7.31 11.55 -5.26
C MET A 1 7.56 10.18 -4.68
N ARG A 2 8.49 10.03 -3.73
CA ARG A 2 8.79 8.73 -3.09
C ARG A 2 7.98 8.69 -1.80
N LEU A 3 7.15 7.66 -1.61
CA LEU A 3 6.44 7.48 -0.34
C LEU A 3 7.47 7.10 0.74
N HIS A 4 7.44 7.79 1.86
CA HIS A 4 8.23 7.45 3.06
C HIS A 4 7.30 6.87 4.11
N ILE A 5 7.64 5.70 4.62
CA ILE A 5 6.88 5.07 5.70
C ILE A 5 7.45 5.56 7.04
N PRO A 6 6.63 6.17 7.91
CA PRO A 6 7.12 6.64 9.20
C PRO A 6 7.55 5.49 10.12
N THR A 7 8.40 5.80 11.08
CA THR A 7 8.89 4.85 12.09
C THR A 7 7.75 4.24 12.90
N GLU A 8 6.71 5.02 13.20
CA GLU A 8 5.44 4.56 13.79
C GLU A 8 4.46 3.99 12.74
N PHE A 9 4.96 3.09 11.88
CA PHE A 9 4.21 2.55 10.75
C PHE A 9 2.84 2.03 11.14
N GLU A 10 2.73 1.26 12.24
CA GLU A 10 1.45 0.62 12.58
C GLU A 10 0.35 1.62 12.95
N LYS A 11 0.68 2.66 13.73
CA LYS A 11 -0.29 3.72 14.06
C LYS A 11 -0.66 4.55 12.84
N TRP A 12 0.32 4.86 12.00
CA TRP A 12 0.08 5.59 10.76
C TRP A 12 -0.78 4.78 9.78
N PHE A 13 -0.48 3.49 9.66
CA PHE A 13 -1.19 2.56 8.80
C PHE A 13 -2.63 2.38 9.28
N ASP A 14 -2.86 2.23 10.58
CA ASP A 14 -4.22 2.11 11.15
C ASP A 14 -5.07 3.38 10.93
N ARG A 15 -4.45 4.56 11.04
CA ARG A 15 -5.12 5.84 10.75
C ARG A 15 -5.52 5.99 9.28
N LYS A 16 -4.67 5.55 8.35
CA LYS A 16 -4.94 5.65 6.90
C LYS A 16 -5.83 4.53 6.39
N PHE A 17 -5.68 3.33 6.93
CA PHE A 17 -6.34 2.11 6.47
C PHE A 17 -7.23 1.50 7.57
N CYS A 18 -8.44 2.03 7.76
CA CYS A 18 -9.40 1.57 8.75
C CYS A 18 -10.39 0.48 8.27
N LYS A 19 -10.43 0.14 6.97
CA LYS A 19 -11.33 -0.87 6.38
C LYS A 19 -10.59 -2.20 6.17
N ASP A 20 -11.30 -3.31 6.07
CA ASP A 20 -10.68 -4.61 5.73
C ASP A 20 -10.28 -4.75 4.26
N ILE A 21 -10.97 -4.03 3.36
CA ILE A 21 -10.81 -4.16 1.91
C ILE A 21 -10.80 -2.78 1.26
N TYR A 22 -9.91 -2.61 0.28
CA TYR A 22 -9.74 -1.39 -0.50
C TYR A 22 -9.79 -1.65 -1.99
N SER A 23 -10.24 -0.67 -2.76
CA SER A 23 -10.05 -0.65 -4.21
C SER A 23 -8.68 -0.07 -4.57
N PRO A 24 -8.10 -0.39 -5.76
CA PRO A 24 -6.86 0.24 -6.23
C PRO A 24 -6.94 1.77 -6.22
N LYS A 25 -8.14 2.30 -6.48
CA LYS A 25 -8.43 3.73 -6.43
C LYS A 25 -8.20 4.34 -5.05
N GLU A 26 -8.78 3.75 -4.03
CA GLU A 26 -8.64 4.24 -2.66
C GLU A 26 -7.18 4.18 -2.20
N ILE A 27 -6.40 3.19 -2.65
CA ILE A 27 -4.98 3.10 -2.32
C ILE A 27 -4.18 4.25 -2.92
N PHE A 28 -4.32 4.52 -4.22
CA PHE A 28 -3.53 5.59 -4.84
C PHE A 28 -3.95 6.98 -4.33
N GLU A 29 -5.22 7.18 -3.97
CA GLU A 29 -5.70 8.42 -3.35
C GLU A 29 -5.17 8.56 -1.90
N THR A 30 -5.19 7.48 -1.12
CA THR A 30 -4.77 7.49 0.31
C THR A 30 -3.27 7.65 0.48
N LEU A 31 -2.49 7.05 -0.41
CA LEU A 31 -1.03 7.07 -0.41
C LEU A 31 -0.45 8.16 -1.32
N GLU A 32 -1.30 8.88 -2.05
CA GLU A 32 -0.90 9.89 -3.03
C GLU A 32 0.14 9.34 -4.04
N LEU A 33 -0.02 8.06 -4.39
CA LEU A 33 0.82 7.36 -5.34
C LEU A 33 0.26 7.51 -6.76
N GLY A 34 1.13 7.36 -7.75
CA GLY A 34 0.68 7.28 -9.13
C GLY A 34 -0.24 6.06 -9.32
N LYS A 35 -1.39 6.26 -9.97
CA LYS A 35 -2.31 5.17 -10.35
C LYS A 35 -1.55 4.03 -11.02
N ASP A 36 -0.67 4.36 -11.96
CA ASP A 36 0.13 3.40 -12.71
C ASP A 36 0.98 2.52 -11.79
N HIS A 37 1.58 3.09 -10.75
CA HIS A 37 2.40 2.36 -9.78
C HIS A 37 1.58 1.27 -9.08
N VAL A 38 0.38 1.61 -8.58
CA VAL A 38 -0.48 0.65 -7.87
C VAL A 38 -0.93 -0.48 -8.81
N TYR A 39 -1.41 -0.15 -10.01
CA TYR A 39 -1.84 -1.17 -10.98
C TYR A 39 -0.68 -2.05 -11.44
N ARG A 40 0.51 -1.47 -11.59
CA ARG A 40 1.73 -2.19 -11.94
C ARG A 40 2.17 -3.13 -10.82
N SER A 41 2.11 -2.70 -9.57
CA SER A 41 2.39 -3.57 -8.41
C SER A 41 1.41 -4.73 -8.32
N ILE A 42 0.13 -4.52 -8.64
CA ILE A 42 -0.86 -5.61 -8.74
C ILE A 42 -0.50 -6.55 -9.91
N SER A 43 -0.23 -5.99 -11.10
CA SER A 43 0.05 -6.78 -12.30
C SER A 43 1.33 -7.60 -12.21
N TYR A 44 2.33 -7.13 -11.45
CA TYR A 44 3.57 -7.87 -11.19
C TYR A 44 3.50 -8.77 -9.96
N GLY A 45 2.34 -8.86 -9.28
CA GLY A 45 2.17 -9.70 -8.09
C GLY A 45 2.87 -9.19 -6.83
N LYS A 46 3.29 -7.92 -6.80
CA LYS A 46 3.88 -7.28 -5.61
C LYS A 46 2.82 -6.84 -4.60
N LEU A 47 1.62 -6.51 -5.09
CA LEU A 47 0.47 -6.16 -4.27
C LEU A 47 -0.62 -7.18 -4.53
N ASP A 48 -0.89 -8.02 -3.53
CA ASP A 48 -1.91 -9.06 -3.63
C ASP A 48 -3.31 -8.43 -3.76
N ALA A 49 -4.06 -8.89 -4.75
CA ALA A 49 -5.39 -8.38 -5.03
C ALA A 49 -6.31 -9.53 -5.46
N ILE A 50 -7.49 -9.56 -4.86
CA ILE A 50 -8.54 -10.51 -5.18
C ILE A 50 -9.42 -9.90 -6.27
N LYS A 51 -9.52 -10.58 -7.41
CA LYS A 51 -10.43 -10.19 -8.48
C LYS A 51 -11.81 -10.81 -8.22
N LEU A 52 -12.80 -9.97 -7.94
CA LEU A 52 -14.18 -10.40 -7.74
C LEU A 52 -15.05 -9.79 -8.85
N GLY A 53 -15.29 -10.60 -9.89
CA GLY A 53 -15.94 -10.16 -11.12
C GLY A 53 -15.10 -9.10 -11.86
N GLY A 54 -15.66 -7.91 -12.04
CA GLY A 54 -15.02 -6.76 -12.69
C GLY A 54 -14.24 -5.83 -11.74
N ARG A 55 -14.16 -6.14 -10.44
CA ARG A 55 -13.52 -5.28 -9.42
C ARG A 55 -12.30 -5.96 -8.82
N LEU A 56 -11.28 -5.15 -8.51
CA LEU A 56 -10.11 -5.56 -7.75
C LEU A 56 -10.31 -5.15 -6.30
N LEU A 57 -10.14 -6.10 -5.39
CA LEU A 57 -10.28 -5.95 -3.95
C LEU A 57 -8.93 -6.25 -3.31
N ILE A 58 -8.41 -5.30 -2.56
CA ILE A 58 -7.08 -5.37 -1.97
C ILE A 58 -7.28 -5.45 -0.47
N PRO A 59 -7.02 -6.62 0.14
CA PRO A 59 -7.20 -6.78 1.58
C PRO A 59 -6.16 -5.92 2.32
N ARG A 60 -6.59 -5.30 3.42
CA ARG A 60 -5.73 -4.49 4.29
C ARG A 60 -4.37 -5.15 4.63
N PRO A 61 -4.28 -6.44 5.00
CA PRO A 61 -2.98 -7.08 5.24
C PRO A 61 -2.06 -7.05 4.01
N ALA A 62 -2.58 -7.26 2.79
CA ALA A 62 -1.76 -7.21 1.57
C ALA A 62 -1.15 -5.81 1.35
N ILE A 63 -1.90 -4.75 1.67
CA ILE A 63 -1.38 -3.38 1.61
C ILE A 63 -0.23 -3.19 2.61
N ARG A 64 -0.40 -3.70 3.84
CA ARG A 64 0.61 -3.62 4.89
C ARG A 64 1.90 -4.31 4.46
N GLU A 65 1.80 -5.54 3.95
CA GLU A 65 2.93 -6.33 3.50
C GLU A 65 3.63 -5.69 2.30
N TRP A 66 2.86 -5.24 1.31
CA TRP A 66 3.40 -4.52 0.16
C TRP A 66 4.16 -3.26 0.56
N LEU A 67 3.60 -2.46 1.47
CA LEU A 67 4.24 -1.25 1.98
C LEU A 67 5.56 -1.55 2.68
N LEU A 68 5.58 -2.55 3.55
CA LEU A 68 6.80 -2.99 4.25
C LEU A 68 7.86 -3.57 3.32
N ALA A 69 7.46 -4.19 2.20
CA ALA A 69 8.37 -4.78 1.24
C ALA A 69 8.96 -3.75 0.26
N GLU A 70 8.15 -2.80 -0.24
CA GLU A 70 8.61 -1.84 -1.25
C GLU A 70 9.22 -0.55 -0.70
N TYR A 71 8.89 -0.17 0.53
CA TYR A 71 9.34 1.11 1.09
C TYR A 71 10.13 0.89 2.38
N PRO A 72 11.37 1.39 2.44
CA PRO A 72 12.14 1.35 3.67
C PRO A 72 11.43 2.18 4.75
N ARG A 73 11.48 1.70 6.00
CA ARG A 73 11.06 2.51 7.14
C ARG A 73 12.00 3.69 7.25
N ASP A 74 11.44 4.88 7.44
CA ASP A 74 12.20 6.06 7.81
C ASP A 74 12.71 5.84 9.25
N GLY A 75 13.91 5.25 9.35
CA GLY A 75 14.41 4.65 10.57
C GLY A 75 15.81 4.11 10.39
N GLY A 76 16.75 5.02 10.14
CA GLY A 76 18.19 4.75 10.22
C GLY A 76 18.99 5.34 9.06
N ARG A 77 19.33 6.63 9.14
CA ARG A 77 20.69 7.01 8.76
C ARG A 77 21.62 6.23 9.70
N VAL A 78 22.21 5.16 9.19
CA VAL A 78 23.49 4.67 9.71
C VAL A 78 24.56 5.42 8.92
N GLU A 79 24.97 6.56 9.47
CA GLU A 79 26.30 7.12 9.20
C GLU A 79 27.24 6.61 10.29
#